data_AF-A0A949YN18-F1
#
_entry.id   AF-A0A949YN18-F1
#
_cell.length_a   1.000
_cell.length_b   1.000
_cell.length_c   1.000
_cell.angle_alpha   90.00
_cell.angle_beta   90.00
_cell.angle_gamma   90.00
#
_symmetry.space_group_name_H-M   'P 1'
#
loop_
_entity.id
_entity.type
_entity.pdbx_description
1 polymer ?
#
loop_
_entity_poly.entity_id
_entity_poly.type
_entity_poly.pdbx_seq_one_letter_code
_entity_poly.pdbx_strand_id
1 'polypeptide(L)' 'MRDHGDILSYNRHAWDRQVERGNVWARPVGPKEIACTRQGDWKIVLTPTKPVHESGLVPVRLWSPGV' A
#
# COMPACT_ATOMS: atom_id res chain seq x y z
N MET A 1 14.60 -21.55 -20.23
CA MET A 1 14.66 -21.03 -18.84
C MET A 1 15.01 -19.56 -18.96
N ARG A 2 14.06 -18.64 -18.75
CA ARG A 2 14.32 -17.21 -18.96
C ARG A 2 15.16 -16.72 -17.78
N ASP A 3 16.41 -16.38 -18.05
CA ASP A 3 17.29 -15.73 -17.09
C ASP A 3 16.91 -14.23 -17.07
N HIS A 4 15.91 -13.91 -16.25
CA HIS A 4 15.30 -12.58 -16.16
C HIS A 4 16.16 -11.56 -15.38
N GLY A 5 17.41 -11.91 -15.05
CA GLY A 5 18.09 -11.37 -13.89
C GLY A 5 17.35 -11.74 -12.61
N ASP A 6 18.04 -11.71 -11.47
CA ASP A 6 17.37 -11.89 -10.18
C ASP A 6 16.49 -10.66 -9.88
N ILE A 7 15.30 -10.65 -10.48
CA ILE A 7 14.31 -9.58 -10.37
C ILE A 7 13.87 -9.38 -8.91
N LEU A 8 13.92 -10.43 -8.10
CA LEU A 8 13.57 -10.36 -6.68
C LEU A 8 14.64 -9.59 -5.91
N SER A 9 15.93 -9.89 -6.15
CA SER A 9 17.04 -9.15 -5.56
C SER A 9 17.09 -7.70 -6.06
N TYR A 10 16.86 -7.47 -7.36
CA TYR A 10 16.75 -6.11 -7.90
C TYR A 10 15.63 -5.33 -7.21
N ASN A 11 14.42 -5.90 -7.11
CA ASN A 11 13.27 -5.24 -6.49
C ASN A 11 13.48 -4.97 -5.00
N ARG A 12 14.10 -5.91 -4.27
CA ARG A 12 14.45 -5.73 -2.86
C ARG A 12 15.35 -4.50 -2.68
N HIS A 13 16.49 -4.46 -3.37
CA HIS A 13 17.41 -3.33 -3.27
C HIS A 13 16.79 -2.00 -3.74
N ALA A 14 15.91 -2.04 -4.75
CA ALA A 14 15.19 -0.85 -5.20
C ALA A 14 14.26 -0.31 -4.11
N TRP A 15 13.53 -1.18 -3.41
CA TRP A 15 12.64 -0.80 -2.32
C TRP A 15 13.39 -0.35 -1.06
N ASP A 16 14.51 -0.98 -0.71
CA ASP A 16 15.37 -0.53 0.41
C ASP A 16 15.78 0.93 0.22
N ARG A 17 16.23 1.29 -1.00
CA ARG A 17 16.55 2.69 -1.34
C ARG A 17 15.34 3.63 -1.28
N GLN A 18 14.12 3.15 -1.55
CA GLN A 18 12.91 3.97 -1.41
C GLN A 18 12.60 4.26 0.07
N VAL A 19 12.82 3.28 0.95
CA VAL A 19 12.69 3.46 2.41
C VAL A 19 13.69 4.51 2.89
N GLU A 20 14.97 4.36 2.52
CA GLU A 20 16.04 5.30 2.90
C GLU A 20 15.76 6.73 2.43
N ARG A 21 15.11 6.90 1.27
CA ARG A 21 14.71 8.20 0.71
C ARG A 21 13.46 8.79 1.33
N GLY A 22 12.86 8.12 2.32
CA GLY A 22 11.64 8.60 2.97
C GLY A 22 10.42 8.56 2.06
N ASN A 23 10.33 7.57 1.18
CA ASN A 23 9.14 7.36 0.36
C ASN A 23 7.89 7.30 1.25
N VAL A 24 6.89 8.13 0.93
CA VAL A 24 5.68 8.31 1.73
C VAL A 24 4.88 7.02 1.94
N TRP A 25 5.00 6.07 1.01
CA TRP A 25 4.34 4.75 1.08
C TRP A 25 5.09 3.74 1.95
N ALA A 26 6.36 4.01 2.26
CA ALA A 26 7.21 3.17 3.11
C ALA A 26 7.29 3.68 4.55
N ARG A 27 6.68 4.84 4.85
CA ARG A 27 6.72 5.44 6.17
C ARG A 27 5.70 4.76 7.10
N PRO A 28 6.09 4.37 8.32
CA PRO A 28 5.12 3.86 9.29
C PRO A 28 4.15 4.95 9.73
N VAL A 29 2.88 4.58 9.87
CA VAL A 29 1.84 5.44 10.46
C VAL A 29 1.95 5.49 11.98
N GLY A 30 1.48 6.58 12.58
CA GLY A 30 1.58 6.79 14.03
C GLY A 30 0.51 6.04 14.84
N PRO A 31 0.70 5.89 16.16
CA PRO A 31 -0.28 5.23 17.04
C PRO A 31 -1.68 5.88 17.01
N LYS A 32 -1.74 7.20 16.84
CA LYS A 32 -3.00 7.96 16.72
C LYS A 32 -3.79 7.56 15.49
N GLU A 33 -3.14 7.46 14.32
CA GLU A 33 -3.79 7.02 13.07
C GLU A 33 -4.30 5.59 13.19
N ILE A 34 -3.54 4.71 13.83
CA ILE A 34 -3.97 3.34 14.11
C ILE A 34 -5.22 3.34 15.01
N ALA A 35 -5.25 4.15 16.06
CA ALA A 35 -6.39 4.24 16.97
C ALA A 35 -7.65 4.78 16.26
N CYS A 36 -7.53 5.85 15.47
CA CYS A 36 -8.63 6.41 14.68
C CYS A 36 -9.19 5.39 13.68
N THR A 37 -8.30 4.71 12.94
CA THR A 37 -8.69 3.68 11.96
C THR A 37 -9.49 2.55 12.62
N ARG A 38 -9.09 2.12 13.83
CA ARG A 38 -9.82 1.08 14.60
C ARG A 38 -11.21 1.53 15.06
N GLN A 39 -11.44 2.83 15.19
CA GLN A 39 -12.75 3.41 15.55
C GLN A 39 -13.64 3.66 14.33
N GLY A 40 -13.19 3.28 13.12
CA GLY A 40 -13.91 3.49 11.88
C GLY A 40 -13.62 4.83 11.19
N ASP A 41 -12.75 5.68 11.75
CA ASP A 41 -12.25 6.90 11.11
C ASP A 41 -10.99 6.55 10.30
N TRP A 42 -11.18 6.08 9.09
CA TRP A 42 -10.11 5.64 8.19
C TRP A 42 -10.05 6.50 6.93
N LYS A 43 -8.85 6.61 6.34
CA LYS A 43 -8.63 7.33 5.09
C LYS A 43 -7.74 6.48 4.20
N ILE A 44 -8.17 6.27 2.96
CA ILE A 44 -7.32 5.64 1.94
C ILE A 44 -6.76 6.74 1.03
N VAL A 45 -5.45 6.70 0.84
CA VAL A 45 -4.73 7.57 -0.09
C VAL A 45 -4.30 6.67 -1.25
N LEU A 46 -4.85 6.89 -2.45
CA LEU A 46 -4.41 6.21 -3.69
C LEU A 46 -3.43 7.07 -4.49
N THR A 47 -3.52 8.38 -4.31
CA THR A 47 -2.59 9.36 -4.87
C THR A 47 -2.02 10.16 -3.72
N PRO A 48 -0.70 10.39 -3.65
CA PRO A 48 -0.02 10.84 -2.43
C PRO A 48 -0.46 12.23 -1.93
N THR A 49 -1.28 12.95 -2.71
CA THR A 49 -1.72 14.32 -2.42
C THR A 49 -3.18 14.43 -1.99
N LYS A 50 -4.04 13.44 -2.30
CA LYS A 50 -5.48 13.53 -2.03
C LYS A 50 -6.04 12.19 -1.55
N PRO A 51 -6.67 12.14 -0.36
CA PRO A 51 -7.40 10.96 0.08
C PRO A 51 -8.65 10.75 -0.79
N VAL A 52 -8.97 9.48 -1.03
CA VAL A 52 -10.20 9.10 -1.71
C VAL A 52 -11.35 9.14 -0.71
N HIS A 53 -12.50 9.63 -1.15
CA HIS A 53 -13.71 9.62 -0.35
C HIS A 53 -14.23 8.18 -0.21
N GLU A 54 -14.69 7.78 0.98
CA GLU A 54 -15.10 6.40 1.29
C GLU A 54 -16.16 5.86 0.31
N SER A 55 -17.12 6.71 -0.09
CA SER A 55 -18.16 6.34 -1.06
C SER A 55 -17.64 6.04 -2.48
N GLY A 56 -16.40 6.42 -2.79
CA GLY A 56 -15.75 6.17 -4.09
C GLY A 56 -15.02 4.82 -4.14
N LEU A 57 -14.90 4.12 -3.01
CA LEU A 57 -14.26 2.82 -2.96
C LEU A 57 -15.32 1.74 -3.19
N VAL A 58 -15.27 1.12 -4.37
CA VAL A 58 -16.03 -0.09 -4.63
C VAL A 58 -15.31 -1.24 -3.93
N PRO A 59 -15.96 -2.03 -3.07
CA PRO A 59 -15.34 -3.22 -2.51
C PRO A 59 -14.91 -4.11 -3.68
N VAL A 60 -13.61 -4.38 -3.77
CA VAL A 60 -13.12 -5.46 -4.62
C VAL A 60 -13.81 -6.71 -4.10
N ARG A 61 -14.74 -7.26 -4.89
CA ARG A 61 -15.39 -8.52 -4.58
C ARG A 61 -14.27 -9.50 -4.29
N LEU A 62 -14.24 -10.03 -3.07
CA LEU A 62 -13.37 -11.17 -2.75
C LEU A 62 -13.66 -12.21 -3.84
N TRP A 63 -12.64 -12.56 -4.59
CA TRP A 63 -12.70 -13.60 -5.60
C TRP A 63 -13.40 -14.83 -4.98
N SER A 64 -14.58 -15.17 -5.50
CA SER A 64 -15.22 -16.46 -5.23
C SER A 64 -14.67 -17.44 -6.26
N PRO A 65 -13.78 -18.38 -5.89
CA PRO A 65 -13.48 -19.49 -6.79
C PRO A 65 -14.72 -20.41 -6.78
N GLY A 66 -15.41 -20.50 -7.92
CA GLY A 66 -16.47 -21.49 -8.15
C GLY A 66 -17.80 -20.93 -8.63
N VAL A 67 -17.87 -20.61 -9.92
CA VAL A 67 -19.00 -20.92 -10.81
C VAL A 67 -18.41 -21.51 -12.07
#